data_AF-A0AAJ2WMJ7-F1
#
_entry.id   AF-A0AAJ2WMJ7-F1
#
_cell.length_a   1.000
_cell.length_b   1.000
_cell.length_c   1.000
_cell.angle_alpha   90.00
_cell.angle_beta   90.00
_cell.angle_gamma   90.00
#
_symmetry.space_group_name_H-M   'P 1'
#
loop_
_entity.id
_entity.type
_entity.pdbx_description
1 polymer ?
#
loop_
_entity_poly.entity_id
_entity_poly.type
_entity_poly.pdbx_seq_one_letter_code
_entity_poly.pdbx_strand_id
1 'polypeptide(L)'
;MGSHNGHVPPHRNPPPPHADPHGHLISADDLTRLWRISYAVELIAVLPAEAAKVLGITADHTSAVAEYITDDLRGILARSKPADE
;
A
#
# COMPACT_ATOMS: atom_id res chain seq x y z
N MET A 1 49.64 -22.87 -8.30
CA MET A 1 48.71 -23.17 -7.20
C MET A 1 48.01 -21.88 -6.83
N GLY A 2 46.71 -21.78 -7.13
CA GLY A 2 45.92 -20.55 -6.93
C GLY A 2 45.35 -20.50 -5.52
N SER A 3 45.80 -19.51 -4.74
CA SER A 3 45.28 -19.22 -3.40
C SER A 3 43.87 -18.63 -3.51
N HIS A 4 42.87 -19.35 -3.03
CA HIS A 4 41.49 -18.86 -2.98
C HIS A 4 41.30 -18.14 -1.63
N ASN A 5 41.21 -16.82 -1.65
CA ASN A 5 40.80 -16.03 -0.50
C ASN A 5 39.32 -16.34 -0.20
N GLY A 6 39.08 -17.18 0.80
CA GLY A 6 37.77 -17.53 1.32
C GLY A 6 37.13 -16.37 2.09
N HIS A 7 36.71 -15.32 1.38
CA HIS A 7 35.79 -14.34 1.94
C HIS A 7 34.39 -14.98 1.98
N VAL A 8 34.05 -15.54 3.13
CA VAL A 8 32.65 -15.88 3.45
C VAL A 8 31.91 -14.56 3.66
N PRO A 9 30.80 -14.29 2.94
CA PRO A 9 29.99 -13.11 3.19
C PRO A 9 29.56 -13.09 4.67
N PRO A 10 29.55 -11.94 5.35
CA PRO A 10 29.06 -11.88 6.72
C PRO A 10 27.64 -12.44 6.79
N HIS A 11 27.39 -13.28 7.80
CA HIS A 11 26.05 -13.78 8.08
C HIS A 11 25.06 -12.61 8.10
N ARG A 12 24.03 -12.68 7.25
CA ARG A 12 22.89 -11.75 7.30
C ARG A 12 22.40 -11.71 8.74
N ASN A 13 22.17 -10.49 9.27
CA ASN A 13 21.59 -10.33 10.60
C ASN A 13 20.32 -11.20 10.70
N PRO A 14 20.08 -11.87 11.83
CA PRO A 14 18.86 -12.61 12.01
C PRO A 14 17.66 -11.68 11.81
N PRO A 15 16.59 -12.14 11.14
CA PRO A 15 15.40 -11.34 10.97
C PRO A 15 14.88 -10.90 12.35
N PRO A 16 14.31 -9.69 12.48
CA PRO A 16 13.76 -9.24 13.74
C PRO A 16 12.77 -10.29 14.27
N PRO A 17 12.71 -10.52 15.60
CA PRO A 17 11.93 -11.61 16.20
C PRO A 17 10.41 -11.53 15.99
N HIS A 18 9.92 -10.51 15.28
CA HIS A 18 8.52 -10.24 14.98
C HIS A 18 8.27 -9.87 13.52
N ALA A 19 9.19 -10.20 12.60
CA ALA A 19 8.91 -10.06 11.19
C ALA A 19 7.79 -11.04 10.82
N ASP A 20 6.60 -10.50 10.53
CA ASP A 20 5.51 -11.27 9.93
C ASP A 20 6.06 -11.92 8.64
N PRO A 21 6.07 -13.26 8.52
CA PRO A 21 6.55 -13.94 7.31
C PRO A 21 5.69 -13.62 6.08
N HIS A 22 4.55 -12.96 6.25
CA HIS A 22 3.69 -12.45 5.18
C HIS A 22 3.70 -10.91 5.10
N GLY A 23 4.63 -10.25 5.80
CA GLY A 23 4.77 -8.80 5.78
C GLY A 23 5.20 -8.29 4.41
N HIS A 24 4.58 -7.18 3.98
CA HIS A 24 5.00 -6.45 2.79
C HIS A 24 5.62 -5.11 3.20
N LEU A 25 6.76 -4.78 2.60
CA LEU A 25 7.39 -3.48 2.69
C LEU A 25 6.69 -2.52 1.72
N ILE A 26 6.25 -1.38 2.28
CA ILE A 26 5.60 -0.30 1.55
C ILE A 26 6.45 0.95 1.72
N SER A 27 6.64 1.71 0.63
CA SER A 27 7.38 2.98 0.69
C SER A 27 6.64 4.01 1.55
N ALA A 28 7.35 5.01 2.08
CA ALA A 28 6.72 6.09 2.85
C ALA A 28 5.68 6.88 2.01
N ASP A 29 5.96 7.05 0.72
CA ASP A 29 5.04 7.69 -0.23
C ASP A 29 3.78 6.85 -0.40
N ASP A 30 3.91 5.54 -0.59
CA ASP A 30 2.78 4.63 -0.73
C ASP A 30 1.98 4.50 0.57
N LEU A 31 2.64 4.55 1.74
CA LEU A 31 1.96 4.62 3.03
C LEU A 31 1.09 5.89 3.10
N THR A 32 1.61 7.04 2.70
CA THR A 32 0.84 8.29 2.65
C THR A 32 -0.37 8.18 1.70
N ARG A 33 -0.21 7.47 0.58
CA ARG A 33 -1.29 7.23 -0.38
C ARG A 33 -2.36 6.30 0.22
N LEU A 34 -1.97 5.26 0.97
CA LEU A 34 -2.91 4.40 1.70
C LEU A 34 -3.75 5.19 2.71
N TRP A 35 -3.16 6.12 3.46
CA TRP A 35 -3.91 7.00 4.36
C TRP A 35 -4.92 7.88 3.62
N ARG A 36 -4.56 8.41 2.46
CA ARG A 36 -5.52 9.19 1.64
C ARG A 36 -6.66 8.32 1.12
N ILE A 37 -6.34 7.09 0.71
CA ILE A 37 -7.33 6.11 0.27
C ILE A 37 -8.30 5.77 1.42
N SER A 38 -7.81 5.56 2.65
CA SER A 38 -8.70 5.25 3.78
C SER A 38 -9.69 6.39 4.04
N TYR A 39 -9.24 7.65 4.03
CA TYR A 39 -10.14 8.80 4.17
C TYR A 39 -11.15 8.92 3.03
N ALA A 40 -10.75 8.63 1.79
CA ALA A 40 -11.65 8.68 0.65
C ALA A 40 -12.73 7.59 0.73
N VAL A 41 -12.37 6.37 1.15
CA VAL A 41 -13.30 5.27 1.38
C VAL A 41 -14.28 5.62 2.49
N GLU A 42 -13.80 6.14 3.62
CA GLU A 42 -14.65 6.59 4.73
C GLU A 42 -15.65 7.65 4.26
N LEU A 43 -15.19 8.65 3.52
CA LEU A 43 -16.05 9.72 3.01
C LEU A 43 -17.15 9.21 2.08
N ILE A 44 -16.84 8.28 1.16
CA ILE A 44 -17.84 7.67 0.28
C ILE A 44 -18.85 6.87 1.11
N ALA A 45 -18.39 6.10 2.09
CA ALA A 45 -19.25 5.22 2.88
C ALA A 45 -20.27 5.99 3.73
N VAL A 46 -19.94 7.20 4.16
CA VAL A 46 -20.79 8.01 5.05
C VAL A 46 -21.51 9.17 4.36
N LEU A 47 -21.36 9.34 3.04
CA LEU A 47 -21.95 10.45 2.31
C LEU A 47 -23.48 10.46 2.46
N PRO A 48 -24.08 11.45 3.16
CA PRO A 48 -25.52 11.49 3.35
C PRO A 48 -26.25 11.78 2.03
N ALA A 49 -27.40 11.14 1.81
CA ALA A 49 -28.17 11.29 0.57
C ALA A 49 -28.62 12.74 0.32
N GLU A 50 -28.99 13.45 1.38
CA GLU A 50 -29.40 14.85 1.35
C GLU A 50 -28.23 15.76 0.95
N ALA A 51 -27.04 15.52 1.51
CA ALA A 51 -25.83 16.27 1.16
C ALA A 51 -25.41 15.99 -0.29
N ALA A 52 -25.45 14.73 -0.72
CA ALA A 52 -25.18 14.35 -2.10
C ALA A 52 -26.12 15.08 -3.07
N LYS A 53 -27.42 15.12 -2.75
CA LYS A 53 -28.42 15.84 -3.56
C LYS A 53 -28.16 17.34 -3.63
N VAL A 54 -27.85 18.00 -2.51
CA VAL A 54 -27.54 19.44 -2.48
C VAL A 54 -26.30 19.77 -3.29
N LEU A 55 -25.29 18.89 -3.24
CA LEU A 55 -24.01 19.07 -3.93
C LEU A 55 -24.01 18.54 -5.37
N GLY A 56 -25.12 17.97 -5.85
CA GLY A 56 -25.20 17.37 -7.18
C GLY A 56 -24.32 16.14 -7.38
N ILE A 57 -23.93 15.47 -6.28
CA ILE A 57 -23.14 14.24 -6.32
C ILE A 57 -24.07 13.08 -6.69
N THR A 58 -23.69 12.37 -7.74
CA THR A 58 -24.40 11.21 -8.28
C THR A 58 -23.60 9.94 -8.04
N ALA A 59 -24.23 8.79 -8.32
CA ALA A 59 -23.56 7.50 -8.29
C ALA A 59 -22.31 7.46 -9.19
N ASP A 60 -22.33 8.11 -10.36
CA ASP A 60 -21.18 8.16 -11.28
C ASP A 60 -19.97 8.85 -10.66
N HIS A 61 -20.18 9.91 -9.88
CA HIS A 61 -19.11 10.58 -9.16
C HIS A 61 -18.46 9.65 -8.13
N THR A 62 -19.27 8.96 -7.32
CA THR A 62 -18.76 8.01 -6.33
C THR A 62 -18.10 6.79 -6.98
N SER A 63 -18.61 6.32 -8.13
CA SER A 63 -18.01 5.24 -8.91
C SER A 63 -16.65 5.63 -9.48
N ALA A 64 -16.52 6.83 -10.04
CA ALA A 64 -15.24 7.34 -10.54
C ALA A 64 -14.18 7.42 -9.42
N VAL A 65 -14.56 7.85 -8.22
CA VAL A 65 -13.65 7.86 -7.07
C VAL A 65 -13.28 6.43 -6.63
N ALA A 66 -14.24 5.50 -6.62
CA ALA A 66 -13.98 4.09 -6.30
C ALA A 66 -13.05 3.41 -7.31
N GLU A 67 -13.18 3.72 -8.61
CA GLU A 67 -12.25 3.26 -9.64
C GLU A 67 -10.85 3.81 -9.41
N TYR A 68 -10.73 5.12 -9.14
CA TYR A 68 -9.44 5.74 -8.80
C TYR A 68 -8.78 5.10 -7.58
N ILE A 69 -9.55 4.84 -6.51
CA ILE A 69 -9.07 4.12 -5.33
C ILE A 69 -8.55 2.73 -5.70
N THR A 70 -9.28 2.01 -6.54
CA THR A 70 -8.91 0.65 -6.97
C THR A 70 -7.60 0.64 -7.75
N ASP A 71 -7.45 1.55 -8.70
CA ASP A 71 -6.23 1.67 -9.51
C ASP A 71 -5.03 2.12 -8.67
N ASP A 72 -5.25 3.04 -7.73
CA ASP A 72 -4.23 3.49 -6.80
C ASP A 72 -3.75 2.33 -5.90
N LEU A 73 -4.67 1.62 -5.26
CA LEU A 73 -4.38 0.44 -4.44
C LEU A 73 -3.62 -0.63 -5.23
N ARG A 74 -4.05 -0.92 -6.47
CA ARG A 74 -3.36 -1.87 -7.34
C ARG A 74 -1.92 -1.43 -7.60
N GLY A 75 -1.70 -0.15 -7.85
CA GLY A 75 -0.37 0.42 -8.04
C GLY A 75 0.53 0.28 -6.80
N ILE A 76 -0.02 0.52 -5.61
CA ILE A 76 0.69 0.34 -4.33
C ILE A 76 1.09 -1.12 -4.14
N LEU A 77 0.14 -2.04 -4.30
CA LEU A 77 0.38 -3.48 -4.14
C LEU A 77 1.43 -3.99 -5.13
N ALA A 78 1.38 -3.52 -6.39
CA ALA A 78 2.35 -3.90 -7.42
C ALA A 78 3.79 -3.41 -7.13
N ARG A 79 3.95 -2.34 -6.33
CA ARG A 79 5.27 -1.83 -5.91
C ARG A 79 5.74 -2.38 -4.56
N SER A 80 4.82 -2.95 -3.78
CA SER A 80 5.15 -3.57 -2.50
C SER A 80 6.10 -4.75 -2.72
N LYS A 81 7.00 -4.97 -1.76
CA LYS A 81 7.94 -6.10 -1.78
C LYS A 81 7.73 -6.98 -0.56
N PRO A 82 7.94 -8.30 -0.66
CA PRO A 82 8.02 -9.14 0.53
C PRO A 82 9.06 -8.60 1.51
N ALA A 83 8.79 -8.67 2.82
CA ALA A 83 9.72 -8.19 3.85
C ALA A 83 10.92 -9.12 4.08
N ASP A 84 10.93 -10.30 3.46
CA ASP A 84 11.93 -11.35 3.60
C ASP A 84 12.92 -11.48 2.42
N GLU A 85 12.77 -10.69 1.35
CA GLU A 85 13.74 -10.56 0.23
C GLU A 85 14.96 -9.69 0.59
#